data_AF-A0AAU4ERV7-F1
#
_entry.id   AF-A0AAU4ERV7-F1
#
_cell.length_a   1.000
_cell.length_b   1.000
_cell.length_c   1.000
_cell.angle_alpha   90.00
_cell.angle_beta   90.00
_cell.angle_gamma   90.00
#
_symmetry.space_group_name_H-M   'P 1'
#
loop_
_entity.id
_entity.type
_entity.pdbx_description
1 polymer ?
#
loop_
_entity_poly.entity_id
_entity_poly.type
_entity_poly.pdbx_seq_one_letter_code
_entity_poly.pdbx_strand_id
1 'polypeptide(L)'
;MRFFFDAGSGAVLWTGVGPADVDRLPISAGLRAELDSLVEQYDESLNWDYPPDPGPWREARCLRFNADVRAALTRLRRELGEDVEDGFTALHEDPDLDRYLADPKGFKR
;
A
#
# COMPACT_ATOMS: atom_id res chain seq x y z
N MET A 1 1.06 -7.63 15.74
CA MET A 1 1.25 -7.70 14.27
C MET A 1 1.45 -6.29 13.74
N ARG A 2 2.05 -6.12 12.57
CA ARG A 2 2.28 -4.80 11.96
C ARG A 2 1.66 -4.71 10.59
N PHE A 3 0.94 -3.62 10.32
CA PHE A 3 0.26 -3.34 9.06
C PHE A 3 1.12 -2.41 8.22
N PHE A 4 1.64 -2.89 7.10
CA PHE A 4 2.38 -2.10 6.11
C PHE A 4 2.51 -2.90 4.80
N PHE A 5 2.79 -2.19 3.71
CA PHE A 5 2.99 -2.81 2.41
C PHE A 5 4.48 -3.02 2.14
N ASP A 6 4.80 -4.16 1.54
CA ASP A 6 6.09 -4.42 0.90
C ASP A 6 5.82 -4.73 -0.58
N ALA A 7 6.46 -3.98 -1.47
CA ALA A 7 6.17 -3.98 -2.89
C ALA A 7 6.39 -5.36 -3.51
N GLY A 8 5.39 -5.88 -4.22
CA GLY A 8 5.45 -7.19 -4.88
C GLY A 8 5.42 -8.39 -3.92
N SER A 9 5.31 -8.17 -2.61
CA SER A 9 5.24 -9.25 -1.61
C SER A 9 3.89 -9.96 -1.59
N GLY A 10 2.83 -9.30 -2.08
CA GLY A 10 1.46 -9.79 -1.95
C GLY A 10 0.88 -9.67 -0.54
N ALA A 11 1.54 -8.97 0.39
CA ALA A 11 1.14 -8.92 1.80
C ALA A 11 1.01 -7.49 2.35
N VAL A 12 0.06 -7.32 3.28
CA VAL A 12 -0.19 -6.06 4.00
C VAL A 12 -0.07 -6.19 5.53
N LEU A 13 0.03 -7.41 6.02
CA LEU A 13 0.06 -7.71 7.45
C LEU A 13 1.22 -8.64 7.79
N TRP A 14 1.98 -8.28 8.82
CA TRP A 14 3.25 -8.92 9.13
C TRP A 14 3.33 -9.34 10.59
N THR A 15 3.95 -10.49 10.79
CA THR A 15 4.30 -11.05 12.10
C THR A 15 5.80 -10.92 12.32
N GLY A 16 6.30 -11.30 13.51
CA GLY A 16 7.74 -11.33 13.77
C GLY A 16 8.53 -12.35 12.94
N VAL A 17 7.87 -13.20 12.14
CA VAL A 17 8.50 -14.27 11.36
C VAL A 17 8.20 -14.20 9.86
N GLY A 18 7.43 -13.20 9.39
CA GLY A 18 7.04 -13.08 7.98
C GLY A 18 5.59 -12.59 7.79
N PRO A 19 5.09 -12.62 6.55
CA PRO A 19 3.72 -12.19 6.24
C PRO A 19 2.70 -13.06 6.98
N ALA A 20 1.65 -12.43 7.48
CA ALA A 20 0.56 -13.11 8.13
C ALA A 20 -0.31 -13.82 7.10
N ASP A 21 -0.80 -15.00 7.44
CA ASP A 21 -1.79 -15.72 6.65
C ASP A 21 -3.18 -15.10 6.88
N VAL A 22 -3.54 -14.11 6.05
CA VAL A 22 -4.81 -13.38 6.12
C VAL A 22 -6.00 -14.34 5.93
N ASP A 23 -5.81 -15.46 5.23
CA ASP A 23 -6.85 -16.44 4.99
C ASP A 23 -7.32 -17.17 6.26
N ARG A 24 -6.45 -17.21 7.27
CA ARG A 24 -6.69 -17.87 8.56
C ARG A 24 -7.14 -16.91 9.66
N LEU A 25 -7.18 -15.61 9.38
CA LEU A 25 -7.64 -14.62 10.34
C LEU A 25 -9.17 -14.64 10.47
N PRO A 26 -9.70 -14.40 11.69
CA PRO A 26 -11.14 -14.35 11.96
C PRO A 26 -11.76 -13.03 11.50
N ILE A 27 -11.51 -12.64 10.25
CA ILE A 27 -12.05 -11.43 9.62
C ILE A 27 -13.06 -11.78 8.55
N SER A 28 -13.94 -10.83 8.23
CA SER A 28 -14.94 -10.99 7.19
C SER A 28 -14.30 -11.16 5.80
N ALA A 29 -14.94 -11.95 4.94
CA ALA A 29 -14.51 -12.12 3.55
C ALA A 29 -14.45 -10.79 2.78
N GLY A 30 -15.31 -9.83 3.12
CA GLY A 30 -15.29 -8.49 2.53
C GLY A 30 -14.05 -7.69 2.93
N LEU A 31 -13.61 -7.77 4.20
CA LEU A 31 -12.36 -7.14 4.60
C LEU A 31 -11.15 -7.83 3.94
N ARG A 32 -11.18 -9.16 3.82
CA ARG A 32 -10.11 -9.89 3.14
C ARG A 32 -9.92 -9.43 1.69
N ALA A 33 -10.99 -9.40 0.91
CA ALA A 33 -10.95 -8.91 -0.46
C ALA A 33 -10.52 -7.44 -0.57
N GLU A 34 -10.90 -6.60 0.40
CA GLU A 34 -10.45 -5.21 0.50
C GLU A 34 -8.93 -5.12 0.74
N LEU A 35 -8.37 -5.95 1.63
CA LEU A 35 -6.93 -6.03 1.88
C LEU A 35 -6.15 -6.50 0.64
N ASP A 36 -6.64 -7.54 -0.04
CA ASP A 36 -6.04 -8.05 -1.27
C ASP A 36 -6.02 -6.97 -2.36
N SER A 37 -7.14 -6.26 -2.53
CA SER A 37 -7.23 -5.16 -3.49
C SER A 37 -6.30 -3.98 -3.14
N LEU A 38 -6.10 -3.70 -1.85
CA LEU A 38 -5.15 -2.66 -1.43
C LEU A 38 -3.70 -3.04 -1.72
N VAL A 39 -3.35 -4.32 -1.59
CA VAL A 39 -2.02 -4.84 -1.95
C VAL A 39 -1.77 -4.66 -3.44
N GLU A 40 -2.71 -5.10 -4.29
CA GLU A 40 -2.60 -4.96 -5.75
C GLU A 40 -2.47 -3.47 -6.16
N GLN A 41 -3.27 -2.60 -5.56
CA GLN A 41 -3.20 -1.17 -5.81
C GLN A 41 -1.87 -0.57 -5.34
N TYR A 42 -1.33 -0.97 -4.18
CA TYR A 42 -0.05 -0.46 -3.72
C TYR A 42 1.07 -0.74 -4.73
N ASP A 43 1.08 -1.93 -5.34
CA ASP A 43 2.06 -2.25 -6.37
C ASP A 43 1.94 -1.30 -7.57
N GLU A 44 0.74 -0.89 -7.96
CA GLU A 44 0.55 0.11 -9.03
C GLU A 44 1.06 1.51 -8.67
N SER A 45 1.38 1.80 -7.40
CA SER A 45 1.93 3.10 -7.00
C SER A 45 3.40 3.28 -7.37
N LEU A 46 4.07 2.21 -7.80
CA LEU A 46 5.50 2.19 -8.06
C LEU A 46 5.80 2.20 -9.55
N ASN A 47 6.97 2.75 -9.88
CA ASN A 47 7.54 2.63 -11.21
C ASN A 47 8.29 1.29 -11.31
N TRP A 48 7.63 0.24 -11.80
CA TRP A 48 8.25 -1.08 -11.89
C TRP A 48 9.36 -1.19 -12.94
N ASP A 49 9.35 -0.34 -13.96
CA ASP A 49 10.42 -0.29 -14.96
C ASP A 49 11.74 0.18 -14.32
N TYR A 50 11.66 1.16 -13.41
CA TYR A 50 12.78 1.61 -12.60
C TYR A 50 12.30 2.21 -11.27
N PRO A 51 12.30 1.45 -10.15
CA PRO A 51 11.74 1.90 -8.86
C PRO A 51 12.30 3.22 -8.30
N PRO A 52 13.56 3.60 -8.57
CA PRO A 52 14.06 4.91 -8.16
C PRO A 52 13.42 6.11 -8.89
N ASP A 53 12.76 5.91 -10.03
CA ASP A 53 12.05 6.97 -10.73
C ASP A 53 10.67 7.23 -10.10
N PRO A 54 10.09 8.43 -10.34
CA PRO A 54 8.76 8.77 -9.87
C PRO A 54 7.70 7.70 -10.16
N GLY A 55 6.96 7.35 -9.11
CA GLY A 55 5.76 6.50 -9.23
C GLY A 55 4.66 7.21 -10.04
N PRO A 56 3.78 6.47 -10.74
CA PRO A 56 2.84 7.06 -11.70
C PRO A 56 1.65 7.79 -11.06
N TRP A 57 1.51 7.74 -9.72
CA TRP A 57 0.33 8.24 -9.04
C TRP A 57 0.38 9.75 -8.82
N ARG A 58 -0.71 10.39 -9.23
CA ARG A 58 -1.01 11.78 -8.88
C ARG A 58 -1.52 11.91 -7.46
N GLU A 59 -1.38 13.08 -6.86
CA GLU A 59 -1.68 13.33 -5.45
C GLU A 59 -3.12 12.93 -5.09
N ALA A 60 -4.08 13.21 -5.98
CA ALA A 60 -5.48 12.83 -5.77
C ALA A 60 -5.68 11.30 -5.62
N ARG A 61 -4.91 10.48 -6.34
CA ARG A 61 -4.94 9.02 -6.23
C ARG A 61 -4.26 8.57 -4.93
N CYS A 62 -3.12 9.17 -4.59
CA CYS A 62 -2.43 8.91 -3.32
C CYS A 62 -3.34 9.19 -2.11
N LEU A 63 -4.01 10.34 -2.09
CA LEU A 63 -4.93 10.72 -1.02
C LEU A 63 -6.11 9.74 -0.88
N ARG A 64 -6.69 9.32 -2.01
CA ARG A 64 -7.76 8.32 -2.04
C ARG A 64 -7.28 7.00 -1.42
N PHE A 65 -6.16 6.47 -1.90
CA PHE A 65 -5.59 5.22 -1.40
C PHE A 65 -5.25 5.31 0.09
N ASN A 66 -4.62 6.40 0.53
CA ASN A 66 -4.30 6.61 1.94
C ASN A 66 -5.55 6.56 2.83
N ALA A 67 -6.66 7.18 2.39
CA ALA A 67 -7.93 7.13 3.12
C ALA A 67 -8.49 5.71 3.20
N ASP A 68 -8.46 4.97 2.08
CA ASP A 68 -8.93 3.59 2.01
C ASP A 68 -8.09 2.67 2.92
N VAL A 69 -6.76 2.84 2.95
CA VAL A 69 -5.86 2.11 3.87
C VAL A 69 -6.19 2.37 5.34
N ARG A 70 -6.39 3.64 5.72
CA ARG A 70 -6.73 3.99 7.11
C ARG A 70 -8.08 3.40 7.52
N ALA A 71 -9.07 3.41 6.62
CA ALA A 71 -10.37 2.79 6.85
C ALA A 71 -10.25 1.27 7.04
N ALA A 72 -9.48 0.59 6.18
CA ALA A 72 -9.23 -0.84 6.27
C ALA A 72 -8.51 -1.22 7.58
N LEU A 73 -7.49 -0.47 8.00
CA LEU A 73 -6.79 -0.71 9.27
C LEU A 73 -7.71 -0.53 10.49
N THR A 74 -8.54 0.52 10.50
CA THR A 74 -9.54 0.70 11.56
C THR A 74 -10.51 -0.48 11.61
N ARG A 75 -10.97 -0.95 10.45
CA ARG A 75 -11.86 -2.11 10.35
C ARG A 75 -11.19 -3.41 10.80
N LEU A 76 -9.94 -3.62 10.42
CA LEU A 76 -9.13 -4.78 10.82
C LEU A 76 -8.98 -4.87 12.33
N ARG A 77 -8.57 -3.79 12.99
CA ARG A 77 -8.46 -3.74 14.47
C ARG A 77 -9.80 -4.08 15.14
N ARG A 78 -10.91 -3.58 14.59
CA ARG A 78 -12.25 -3.87 15.12
C ARG A 78 -12.65 -5.34 14.96
N GLU A 79 -12.39 -5.94 13.79
CA GLU A 79 -12.77 -7.33 13.51
C GLU A 79 -11.88 -8.34 14.28
N LEU A 80 -10.58 -8.06 14.43
CA LEU A 80 -9.68 -8.91 15.22
C LEU A 80 -9.87 -8.74 16.73
N GLY A 81 -10.32 -7.56 17.18
CA GLY A 81 -10.45 -7.25 18.60
C GLY A 81 -9.09 -7.04 19.31
N GLU A 82 -8.03 -6.83 18.54
CA GLU A 82 -6.67 -6.57 19.05
C GLU A 82 -6.06 -5.33 18.39
N ASP A 83 -4.99 -4.82 18.99
CA ASP A 83 -4.23 -3.74 18.38
C ASP A 83 -3.22 -4.28 17.36
N VAL A 84 -3.31 -3.74 16.15
CA VAL A 84 -2.37 -3.97 15.06
C VAL A 84 -1.52 -2.71 14.93
N GLU A 85 -0.20 -2.84 14.99
CA GLU A 85 0.70 -1.69 14.85
C GLU A 85 0.57 -1.09 13.45
N ASP A 86 0.45 0.24 13.39
CA ASP A 86 0.40 0.99 12.14
C ASP A 86 1.83 1.23 11.63
N GLY A 87 2.24 0.48 10.62
CA GLY A 87 3.50 0.68 9.91
C GLY A 87 3.36 1.44 8.59
N PHE A 88 2.15 1.84 8.20
CA PHE A 88 1.89 2.40 6.88
C PHE A 88 2.28 3.89 6.81
N THR A 89 3.21 4.19 5.90
CA THR A 89 3.55 5.56 5.50
C THR A 89 2.64 6.01 4.37
N ALA A 90 2.00 7.15 4.55
CA ALA A 90 1.13 7.74 3.55
C ALA A 90 1.90 8.04 2.25
N LEU A 91 1.29 7.69 1.12
CA LEU A 91 1.83 7.98 -0.20
C LEU A 91 1.55 9.43 -0.58
N HIS A 92 2.45 10.00 -1.37
CA HIS A 92 2.30 11.32 -1.98
C HIS A 92 2.79 11.27 -3.42
N GLU A 93 2.27 12.15 -4.25
CA GLU A 93 2.83 12.38 -5.58
C GLU A 93 4.32 12.68 -5.47
N ASP A 94 5.11 12.05 -6.33
CA ASP A 94 6.52 12.36 -6.41
C ASP A 94 6.70 13.79 -6.93
N PRO A 95 7.45 14.67 -6.24
CA PRO A 95 7.62 16.06 -6.66
C PRO A 95 8.25 16.21 -8.05
N ASP A 96 8.97 15.18 -8.53
CA ASP A 96 9.58 15.15 -9.85
C ASP A 96 8.68 14.51 -10.92
N LEU A 97 7.46 14.08 -10.61
CA LEU A 97 6.61 13.34 -11.55
C LEU A 97 6.31 14.12 -12.83
N ASP A 98 6.02 15.41 -12.75
CA ASP A 98 5.79 16.23 -13.95
C ASP A 98 7.04 16.31 -14.85
N ARG A 99 8.21 16.41 -14.23
CA ARG A 99 9.49 16.44 -14.93
C ARG A 99 9.79 15.09 -15.57
N TYR A 100 9.50 13.99 -14.86
CA TYR A 100 9.63 12.64 -15.40
C TYR A 100 8.70 12.42 -16.59
N LEU A 101 7.42 12.79 -16.50
CA LEU A 101 6.46 12.59 -17.58
C LEU A 101 6.73 13.45 -18.81
N ALA A 102 7.39 14.60 -18.66
CA ALA A 102 7.79 15.45 -19.77
C ALA A 102 8.92 14.84 -20.63
N ASP A 103 9.87 14.15 -20.01
CA ASP A 103 10.95 13.42 -20.70
C ASP A 103 11.44 12.21 -19.88
N PRO A 104 10.76 11.06 -19.95
CA PRO A 104 11.14 9.88 -19.17
C PRO A 104 12.53 9.33 -19.53
N LYS A 105 12.96 9.50 -20.78
CA LYS A 105 14.24 8.95 -21.27
C LYS A 105 15.44 9.81 -20.85
N GLY A 106 15.23 11.12 -20.69
CA GLY A 106 16.23 12.07 -20.22
C GLY A 106 16.17 12.35 -18.72
N PHE A 107 15.20 11.79 -18.00
CA PHE A 107 15.03 12.03 -16.57
C PHE A 107 16.25 11.55 -15.76
N LYS A 108 16.62 12.34 -14.74
CA LYS A 108 17.71 12.06 -13.80
C LYS A 108 17.36 12.63 -12.45
N ARG A 109 17.27 11.80 -11.42
CA ARG A 109 16.98 12.28 -10.08
C ARG A 109 18.12 13.11 -9.49
#